data_AF-A0A267FVU3-F1
#
_entry.id   AF-A0A267FVU3-F1
#
_cell.length_a   1.000
_cell.length_b   1.000
_cell.length_c   1.000
_cell.angle_alpha   90.00
_cell.angle_beta   90.00
_cell.angle_gamma   90.00
#
_symmetry.space_group_name_H-M   'P 1'
#
loop_
_entity.id
_entity.type
_entity.pdbx_description
1 polymer ?
#
loop_
_entity_poly.entity_id
_entity_poly.type
_entity_poly.pdbx_seq_one_letter_code
_entity_poly.pdbx_strand_id
1 'polypeptide(L)'
;MERKIPAASYEFDLDSVEEIRGLISPILSEYLMARDSIKYRISFVAEFYKGTTDSWIEFQYHSKYRTLLNLLQVETSIESTIQDVLDEFDGWKDSFNERGSGYYFVKLVKIVLKVVGINQLKGGTYIPITIKSNALVNVKNTTDNRCFLWSILAKLHPVKEHRYRVGKYTQYINEINLGDVEFPVDIRDISEIEKLNSLHINVFGLRDINTKESIYSIRLTEDYDNPNVIDLLLVKNYYCLITDLCLFLTSQNYNRVFLCRKCLQVKYSQDALDNHKAICTDFKVSIEVPKIDKRILKFKNYHISVRKPFVFYAILDYVTMDDKSLELSQWTLFTSSDYEDIIKSDIISNTTVESFVETVIKKFEHIKNEMDRYKHPSLSDLDETDYKAAEQCFLCSRPFVNSKKIREHNHYNGKYRGAACQSCNTKDGKANQTVPLFLLNESGKDINYLIVPLTRIKNTAYKLDFISKTSEDHVAIK
;
A
#
# COMPACT_ATOMS: atom_id res chain seq x y z
N MET A 1 40.08 -18.56 7.46
CA MET A 1 39.78 -18.47 6.01
C MET A 1 38.40 -19.10 5.82
N GLU A 2 37.34 -18.38 6.18
CA GLU A 2 35.97 -18.89 6.13
C GLU A 2 35.52 -18.99 4.66
N ARG A 3 35.29 -20.22 4.19
CA ARG A 3 34.62 -20.45 2.91
C ARG A 3 33.18 -19.97 3.04
N LYS A 4 32.92 -18.72 2.66
CA LYS A 4 31.54 -18.21 2.51
C LYS A 4 30.87 -18.98 1.36
N ILE A 5 29.98 -19.92 1.67
CA ILE A 5 29.10 -20.54 0.67
C ILE A 5 28.22 -19.41 0.10
N PRO A 6 28.33 -19.02 -1.18
CA PRO A 6 27.59 -17.90 -1.75
C PRO A 6 26.07 -18.14 -1.73
N ALA A 7 25.28 -17.09 -2.00
CA ALA A 7 23.85 -17.28 -2.23
C ALA A 7 23.66 -18.26 -3.40
N ALA A 8 22.75 -19.21 -3.23
CA ALA A 8 22.55 -20.27 -4.21
C ALA A 8 21.08 -20.40 -4.59
N SER A 9 20.88 -20.84 -5.82
CA SER A 9 19.60 -21.20 -6.40
C SER A 9 19.71 -22.65 -6.84
N TYR A 10 18.86 -23.50 -6.29
CA TYR A 10 18.76 -24.91 -6.67
C TYR A 10 17.51 -25.10 -7.51
N GLU A 11 17.65 -25.82 -8.63
CA GLU A 11 16.53 -26.21 -9.49
C GLU A 11 16.39 -27.73 -9.42
N PHE A 12 15.16 -28.20 -9.23
CA PHE A 12 14.81 -29.62 -9.17
C PHE A 12 13.70 -29.92 -10.18
N ASP A 13 13.91 -30.95 -11.00
CA ASP A 13 12.88 -31.58 -11.80
C ASP A 13 12.15 -32.61 -10.90
N LEU A 14 10.82 -32.67 -10.98
CA LEU A 14 10.01 -33.48 -10.05
C LEU A 14 8.92 -34.26 -10.77
N ASP A 15 8.70 -35.48 -10.29
CA ASP A 15 7.56 -36.33 -10.65
C ASP A 15 6.43 -36.29 -9.59
N SER A 16 6.72 -35.91 -8.33
CA SER A 16 5.73 -35.83 -7.25
C SER A 16 6.01 -34.70 -6.23
N VAL A 17 4.95 -34.22 -5.55
CA VAL A 17 5.03 -33.17 -4.53
C VAL A 17 5.58 -33.72 -3.20
N GLU A 18 5.44 -35.03 -2.98
CA GLU A 18 5.92 -35.72 -1.79
C GLU A 18 7.45 -35.74 -1.66
N GLU A 19 8.19 -35.69 -2.78
CA GLU A 19 9.67 -35.72 -2.83
C GLU A 19 10.33 -34.40 -2.40
N ILE A 20 9.58 -33.30 -2.42
CA ILE A 20 10.08 -31.94 -2.13
C ILE A 20 10.72 -31.86 -0.74
N ARG A 21 10.11 -32.54 0.24
CA ARG A 21 10.61 -32.56 1.63
C ARG A 21 11.99 -33.20 1.72
N GLY A 22 12.20 -34.30 1.02
CA GLY A 22 13.45 -35.04 0.99
C GLY A 22 14.59 -34.27 0.30
N LEU A 23 14.26 -33.41 -0.67
CA LEU A 23 15.26 -32.62 -1.41
C LEU A 23 15.68 -31.33 -0.68
N ILE A 24 14.71 -30.61 -0.11
CA ILE A 24 14.96 -29.28 0.48
C ILE A 24 15.59 -29.38 1.87
N SER A 25 15.17 -30.34 2.69
CA SER A 25 15.59 -30.43 4.09
C SER A 25 17.10 -30.65 4.27
N PRO A 26 17.77 -31.54 3.50
CA PRO A 26 19.22 -31.71 3.59
C PRO A 26 20.00 -30.45 3.20
N ILE A 27 19.54 -29.73 2.16
CA ILE A 27 20.21 -28.52 1.66
C ILE A 27 20.10 -27.39 2.68
N LEU A 28 18.91 -27.17 3.25
CA LEU A 28 18.76 -26.16 4.30
C LEU A 28 19.59 -26.50 5.54
N SER A 29 19.68 -27.78 5.89
CA SER A 29 20.50 -28.26 7.00
C SER A 29 21.99 -28.01 6.75
N GLU A 30 22.51 -28.30 5.56
CA GLU A 30 23.90 -28.02 5.18
C GLU A 30 24.21 -26.52 5.25
N TYR A 31 23.32 -25.68 4.72
CA TYR A 31 23.48 -24.22 4.80
C TYR A 31 23.42 -23.68 6.23
N LEU A 32 22.61 -24.29 7.10
CA LEU A 32 22.55 -23.96 8.52
C LEU A 32 23.76 -24.45 9.32
N MET A 33 24.34 -25.59 8.96
CA MET A 33 25.61 -26.06 9.54
C MET A 33 26.77 -25.13 9.17
N ALA A 34 26.76 -24.59 7.95
CA ALA A 34 27.78 -23.67 7.47
C ALA A 34 27.52 -22.20 7.87
N ARG A 35 26.28 -21.85 8.22
CA ARG A 35 25.88 -20.50 8.62
C ARG A 35 24.86 -20.57 9.74
N ASP A 36 25.13 -19.89 10.84
CA ASP A 36 24.25 -19.88 12.01
C ASP A 36 22.81 -19.38 11.76
N SER A 37 22.53 -18.74 10.61
CA SER A 37 21.17 -18.34 10.22
C SER A 37 21.02 -18.12 8.71
N ILE A 38 19.85 -18.47 8.17
CA ILE A 38 19.55 -18.39 6.72
C ILE A 38 18.13 -17.85 6.45
N LYS A 39 17.96 -17.17 5.31
CA LYS A 39 16.66 -16.96 4.67
C LYS A 39 16.56 -17.84 3.46
N TYR A 40 15.39 -18.42 3.25
CA TYR A 40 15.11 -19.22 2.06
C TYR A 40 13.74 -18.91 1.47
N ARG A 41 13.56 -19.22 0.19
CA ARG A 41 12.30 -19.12 -0.54
C ARG A 41 12.16 -20.28 -1.48
N ILE A 42 10.97 -20.89 -1.50
CA ILE A 42 10.60 -21.95 -2.42
C ILE A 42 9.71 -21.34 -3.51
N SER A 43 10.01 -21.59 -4.77
CA SER A 43 9.19 -21.16 -5.91
C SER A 43 8.85 -22.36 -6.78
N PHE A 44 7.66 -22.35 -7.36
CA PHE A 44 7.14 -23.45 -8.16
C PHE A 44 6.88 -22.91 -9.56
N VAL A 45 7.36 -23.62 -10.57
CA VAL A 45 7.04 -23.35 -11.98
C VAL A 45 6.11 -24.45 -12.42
N ALA A 46 4.93 -24.07 -12.92
CA ALA A 46 3.89 -25.00 -13.33
C ALA A 46 3.37 -24.67 -14.72
N GLU A 47 3.06 -25.71 -15.48
CA GLU A 47 2.47 -25.61 -16.82
C GLU A 47 0.94 -25.66 -16.73
N PHE A 48 0.30 -24.73 -17.43
CA PHE A 48 -1.15 -24.61 -17.54
C PHE A 48 -1.60 -24.69 -19.00
N TYR A 49 -2.69 -25.42 -19.25
CA TYR A 49 -3.38 -25.53 -20.54
C TYR A 49 -4.46 -24.46 -20.61
N LYS A 50 -4.44 -23.60 -21.64
CA LYS A 50 -5.53 -22.64 -21.89
C LYS A 50 -6.45 -23.13 -23.00
N GLY A 51 -7.66 -23.56 -22.65
CA GLY A 51 -8.60 -24.13 -23.63
C GLY A 51 -9.12 -23.15 -24.67
N THR A 52 -9.09 -21.85 -24.40
CA THR A 52 -9.57 -20.85 -25.36
C THR A 52 -8.58 -20.59 -26.51
N THR A 53 -7.29 -20.82 -26.30
CA THR A 53 -6.22 -20.51 -27.27
C THR A 53 -5.41 -21.73 -27.67
N ASP A 54 -5.77 -22.90 -27.15
CA ASP A 54 -5.08 -24.18 -27.34
C ASP A 54 -3.56 -24.06 -27.17
N SER A 55 -3.14 -23.39 -26.08
CA SER A 55 -1.73 -23.01 -25.86
C SER A 55 -1.27 -23.33 -24.44
N TRP A 56 -0.07 -23.93 -24.29
CA TRP A 56 0.53 -24.18 -22.96
C TRP A 56 1.31 -22.97 -22.50
N ILE A 57 1.14 -22.60 -21.24
CA ILE A 57 1.81 -21.46 -20.63
C ILE A 57 2.36 -21.86 -19.27
N GLU A 58 3.60 -21.48 -19.00
CA GLU A 58 4.21 -21.64 -17.69
C GLU A 58 3.93 -20.43 -16.80
N PHE A 59 3.49 -20.69 -15.57
CA PHE A 59 3.36 -19.70 -14.53
C PHE A 59 4.27 -20.04 -13.36
N GLN A 60 4.77 -19.00 -12.70
CA GLN A 60 5.64 -19.14 -11.53
C GLN A 60 4.97 -18.61 -10.28
N TYR A 61 4.85 -19.47 -9.27
CA TYR A 61 4.46 -19.10 -7.91
C TYR A 61 5.71 -18.87 -7.05
N HIS A 62 5.68 -17.82 -6.24
CA HIS A 62 6.75 -17.49 -5.31
C HIS A 62 6.19 -17.43 -3.88
N SER A 63 6.68 -18.33 -3.01
CA SER A 63 6.40 -18.19 -1.58
C SER A 63 7.06 -16.95 -0.98
N LYS A 64 6.62 -16.55 0.21
CA LYS A 64 7.33 -15.54 1.01
C LYS A 64 8.68 -16.10 1.47
N TYR A 65 9.66 -15.21 1.65
CA TYR A 65 10.92 -15.60 2.29
C TYR A 65 10.66 -16.05 3.74
N ARG A 66 11.16 -17.23 4.08
CA ARG A 66 11.17 -17.80 5.43
C ARG A 66 12.57 -17.68 6.01
N THR A 67 12.68 -17.70 7.33
CA THR A 67 13.95 -17.52 8.06
C THR A 67 14.16 -18.70 9.01
N LEU A 68 15.34 -19.30 8.97
CA LEU A 68 15.79 -20.33 9.92
C LEU A 68 16.97 -19.78 10.72
N LEU A 69 16.88 -19.88 12.04
CA LEU A 69 17.82 -19.25 12.97
C LEU A 69 18.74 -20.24 13.70
N ASN A 70 18.44 -21.54 13.65
CA ASN A 70 19.31 -22.61 14.17
C ASN A 70 18.90 -23.99 13.63
N LEU A 71 19.75 -25.00 13.86
CA LEU A 71 19.51 -26.41 13.51
C LEU A 71 18.39 -27.07 14.35
N LEU A 72 18.13 -26.61 15.57
CA LEU A 72 17.09 -27.16 16.45
C LEU A 72 15.66 -26.82 15.97
N GLN A 73 15.50 -25.81 15.11
CA GLN A 73 14.25 -25.47 14.42
C GLN A 73 14.04 -26.29 13.13
N VAL A 74 15.05 -27.02 12.66
CA VAL A 74 15.02 -27.69 11.35
C VAL A 74 13.99 -28.82 11.34
N GLU A 75 14.01 -29.72 12.32
CA GLU A 75 13.20 -30.95 12.25
C GLU A 75 11.70 -30.70 12.45
N THR A 76 11.30 -29.80 13.35
CA THR A 76 9.87 -29.57 13.65
C THR A 76 9.26 -28.38 12.91
N SER A 77 10.06 -27.38 12.50
CA SER A 77 9.54 -26.17 11.82
C SER A 77 9.62 -26.25 10.30
N ILE A 78 10.55 -27.01 9.71
CA ILE A 78 10.65 -27.09 8.24
C ILE A 78 9.51 -27.92 7.67
N GLU A 79 9.14 -29.02 8.30
CA GLU A 79 8.05 -29.87 7.82
C GLU A 79 6.73 -29.11 7.77
N SER A 80 6.37 -28.42 8.85
CA SER A 80 5.16 -27.59 8.89
C SER A 80 5.23 -26.41 7.90
N THR A 81 6.39 -25.77 7.77
CA THR A 81 6.56 -24.63 6.84
C THR A 81 6.52 -25.06 5.39
N ILE A 82 7.05 -26.23 5.05
CA ILE A 82 6.93 -26.79 3.70
C ILE A 82 5.46 -27.12 3.44
N GLN A 83 4.76 -27.71 4.41
CA GLN A 83 3.32 -27.97 4.26
C GLN A 83 2.53 -26.67 4.01
N ASP A 84 2.76 -25.62 4.79
CA ASP A 84 2.12 -24.32 4.59
C ASP A 84 2.35 -23.77 3.17
N VAL A 85 3.57 -23.93 2.64
CA VAL A 85 3.93 -23.47 1.29
C VAL A 85 3.25 -24.32 0.22
N LEU A 86 3.04 -25.62 0.47
CA LEU A 86 2.28 -26.49 -0.43
C LEU A 86 0.80 -26.12 -0.44
N ASP A 87 0.21 -25.87 0.74
CA ASP A 87 -1.18 -25.45 0.85
C ASP A 87 -1.41 -24.08 0.17
N GLU A 88 -0.45 -23.15 0.32
CA GLU A 88 -0.46 -21.87 -0.40
C GLU A 88 -0.37 -22.05 -1.93
N PHE A 89 0.41 -23.03 -2.41
CA PHE A 89 0.52 -23.35 -3.83
C PHE A 89 -0.75 -24.03 -4.36
N ASP A 90 -1.38 -24.90 -3.58
CA ASP A 90 -2.67 -25.53 -3.93
C ASP A 90 -3.77 -24.48 -4.07
N GLY A 91 -3.92 -23.59 -3.09
CA GLY A 91 -4.87 -22.47 -3.22
C GLY A 91 -4.55 -21.53 -4.39
N TRP A 92 -3.28 -21.38 -4.76
CA TRP A 92 -2.88 -20.65 -5.96
C TRP A 92 -3.34 -21.36 -7.23
N LYS A 93 -3.19 -22.70 -7.35
CA LYS A 93 -3.72 -23.48 -8.47
C LYS A 93 -5.24 -23.34 -8.59
N ASP A 94 -5.95 -23.46 -7.47
CA ASP A 94 -7.41 -23.37 -7.44
C ASP A 94 -7.91 -21.99 -7.90
N SER A 95 -7.15 -20.93 -7.61
CA SER A 95 -7.49 -19.59 -8.07
C SER A 95 -7.54 -19.43 -9.61
N PHE A 96 -6.83 -20.29 -10.37
CA PHE A 96 -6.94 -20.34 -11.83
C PHE A 96 -8.21 -21.09 -12.27
N ASN A 97 -8.57 -22.18 -11.56
CA ASN A 97 -9.74 -23.00 -11.84
C ASN A 97 -11.07 -22.28 -11.51
N GLU A 98 -11.12 -21.52 -10.41
CA GLU A 98 -12.37 -20.95 -9.87
C GLU A 98 -12.76 -19.59 -10.47
N ARG A 99 -11.84 -18.89 -11.16
CA ARG A 99 -12.06 -17.50 -11.62
C ARG A 99 -12.42 -17.37 -13.09
N GLY A 100 -12.83 -18.45 -13.76
CA GLY A 100 -13.28 -18.42 -15.16
C GLY A 100 -12.19 -18.04 -16.17
N SER A 101 -10.91 -18.19 -15.79
CA SER A 101 -9.75 -17.76 -16.58
C SER A 101 -9.43 -18.68 -17.77
N GLY A 102 -10.05 -19.87 -17.82
CA GLY A 102 -9.89 -20.86 -18.89
C GLY A 102 -8.57 -21.65 -18.84
N TYR A 103 -7.80 -21.51 -17.76
CA TYR A 103 -6.56 -22.22 -17.51
C TYR A 103 -6.79 -23.45 -16.64
N TYR A 104 -6.20 -24.57 -17.04
CA TYR A 104 -6.21 -25.83 -16.31
C TYR A 104 -4.78 -26.20 -15.96
N PHE A 105 -4.52 -26.49 -14.69
CA PHE A 105 -3.22 -26.98 -14.26
C PHE A 105 -2.91 -28.32 -14.94
N VAL A 106 -1.75 -28.44 -15.58
CA VAL A 106 -1.29 -29.67 -16.25
C VAL A 106 -0.31 -30.41 -15.36
N LYS A 107 0.81 -29.76 -15.05
CA LYS A 107 1.88 -30.37 -14.25
C LYS A 107 2.77 -29.31 -13.60
N LEU A 108 3.44 -29.73 -12.53
CA LEU A 108 4.58 -29.00 -12.00
C LEU A 108 5.79 -29.26 -12.92
N VAL A 109 6.49 -28.20 -13.33
CA VAL A 109 7.66 -28.28 -14.20
C VAL A 109 8.92 -28.36 -13.36
N LYS A 110 9.11 -27.42 -12.43
CA LYS A 110 10.30 -27.38 -11.57
C LYS A 110 10.09 -26.62 -10.27
N ILE A 111 10.96 -26.91 -9.30
CA ILE A 111 11.05 -26.15 -8.05
C ILE A 111 12.37 -25.39 -7.98
N VAL A 112 12.29 -24.14 -7.54
CA VAL A 112 13.44 -23.27 -7.33
C VAL A 112 13.56 -22.93 -5.84
N LEU A 113 14.61 -23.43 -5.20
CA LEU A 113 14.98 -23.07 -3.83
C LEU A 113 16.07 -22.00 -3.86
N LYS A 114 15.78 -20.81 -3.32
CA LYS A 114 16.78 -19.76 -3.11
C LYS A 114 17.16 -19.69 -1.65
N VAL A 115 18.46 -19.77 -1.34
CA VAL A 115 18.99 -19.66 0.03
C VAL A 115 19.99 -18.50 0.11
N VAL A 116 19.82 -17.68 1.15
CA VAL A 116 20.65 -16.50 1.44
C VAL A 116 21.02 -16.54 2.92
N GLY A 117 22.31 -16.57 3.25
CA GLY A 117 22.71 -16.51 4.65
C GLY A 117 22.54 -15.12 5.27
N ILE A 118 22.16 -15.11 6.54
CA ILE A 118 21.97 -13.89 7.33
C ILE A 118 23.25 -13.67 8.14
N ASN A 119 23.77 -12.44 8.13
CA ASN A 119 24.83 -12.07 9.06
C ASN A 119 24.21 -11.94 10.46
N GLN A 120 24.67 -12.74 11.42
CA GLN A 120 24.23 -12.60 12.80
C GLN A 120 24.56 -11.19 13.34
N LEU A 121 23.58 -10.63 14.04
CA LEU A 121 23.65 -9.31 14.65
C LEU A 121 24.28 -9.43 16.05
N LYS A 122 25.62 -9.44 16.14
CA LYS A 122 26.36 -9.45 17.42
C LYS A 122 26.57 -8.01 17.94
N GLY A 123 26.97 -7.80 19.18
CA GLY A 123 27.57 -6.51 19.61
C GLY A 123 29.04 -6.38 19.17
N GLY A 124 29.65 -5.20 19.26
CA GLY A 124 31.01 -4.96 18.73
C GLY A 124 31.71 -3.73 19.33
N THR A 125 32.86 -3.36 18.76
CA THR A 125 33.61 -2.14 19.06
C THR A 125 32.97 -0.90 18.41
N TYR A 126 33.28 0.30 18.93
CA TYR A 126 32.69 1.57 18.47
C TYR A 126 32.64 1.72 16.94
N ILE A 127 31.43 1.98 16.43
CA ILE A 127 31.18 2.34 15.02
C ILE A 127 30.67 3.79 14.95
N PRO A 128 31.27 4.65 14.10
CA PRO A 128 30.70 5.97 13.84
C PRO A 128 29.37 5.82 13.09
N ILE A 129 28.29 6.34 13.69
CA ILE A 129 26.96 6.36 13.09
C ILE A 129 26.74 7.72 12.40
N THR A 130 26.24 7.70 11.16
CA THR A 130 26.00 8.89 10.34
C THR A 130 24.77 9.69 10.81
N ILE A 131 23.79 9.01 11.40
CA ILE A 131 22.58 9.61 11.96
C ILE A 131 22.91 10.48 13.18
N LYS A 132 22.64 11.78 13.08
CA LYS A 132 22.71 12.73 14.19
C LYS A 132 21.35 12.83 14.88
N SER A 133 21.31 12.61 16.19
CA SER A 133 20.11 12.74 17.01
C SER A 133 20.46 13.04 18.46
N ASN A 134 19.78 14.01 19.08
CA ASN A 134 19.93 14.25 20.53
C ASN A 134 19.38 13.10 21.38
N ALA A 135 18.49 12.30 20.79
CA ALA A 135 17.90 11.12 21.41
C ALA A 135 18.76 9.85 21.27
N LEU A 136 19.93 9.90 20.62
CA LEU A 136 20.81 8.76 20.42
C LEU A 136 22.11 8.95 21.20
N VAL A 137 22.49 7.95 22.00
CA VAL A 137 23.77 7.91 22.70
C VAL A 137 24.59 6.76 22.17
N ASN A 138 25.66 7.12 21.47
CA ASN A 138 26.68 6.20 21.01
C ASN A 138 27.90 6.32 21.94
N VAL A 139 28.02 5.42 22.91
CA VAL A 139 29.10 5.42 23.92
C VAL A 139 30.38 4.87 23.31
N LYS A 140 31.41 5.69 23.14
CA LYS A 140 32.63 5.37 22.40
C LYS A 140 33.54 4.36 23.13
N ASN A 141 33.25 3.08 23.00
CA ASN A 141 34.12 1.99 23.45
C ASN A 141 35.07 1.55 22.32
N THR A 142 36.28 2.11 22.30
CA THR A 142 37.29 1.82 21.27
C THR A 142 38.18 0.62 21.63
N THR A 143 38.13 0.15 22.87
CA THR A 143 39.07 -0.85 23.43
C THR A 143 38.40 -2.16 23.87
N ASP A 144 37.08 -2.28 23.74
CA ASP A 144 36.31 -3.45 24.18
C ASP A 144 35.09 -3.73 23.29
N ASN A 145 34.45 -4.88 23.47
CA ASN A 145 33.23 -5.30 22.77
C ASN A 145 31.95 -5.16 23.64
N ARG A 146 31.95 -4.24 24.62
CA ARG A 146 30.91 -4.13 25.66
C ARG A 146 29.85 -3.06 25.35
N CYS A 147 29.61 -2.74 24.07
CA CYS A 147 28.66 -1.70 23.67
C CYS A 147 27.24 -1.91 24.19
N PHE A 148 26.80 -3.16 24.33
CA PHE A 148 25.53 -3.51 24.97
C PHE A 148 25.50 -3.00 26.42
N LEU A 149 26.47 -3.43 27.25
CA LEU A 149 26.58 -3.02 28.64
C LEU A 149 26.65 -1.49 28.79
N TRP A 150 27.48 -0.84 27.99
CA TRP A 150 27.61 0.62 28.01
C TRP A 150 26.29 1.33 27.66
N SER A 151 25.50 0.78 26.75
CA SER A 151 24.19 1.33 26.38
C SER A 151 23.16 1.15 27.50
N ILE A 152 23.16 0.00 28.19
CA ILE A 152 22.31 -0.24 29.37
C ILE A 152 22.68 0.73 30.50
N LEU A 153 23.96 0.84 30.85
CA LEU A 153 24.43 1.74 31.91
C LEU A 153 24.14 3.21 31.59
N ALA A 154 24.22 3.62 30.32
CA ALA A 154 23.87 4.98 29.90
C ALA A 154 22.39 5.32 30.09
N LYS A 155 21.49 4.31 30.13
CA LYS A 155 20.07 4.49 30.42
C LYS A 155 19.80 4.54 31.92
N LEU A 156 20.45 3.64 32.68
CA LEU A 156 20.29 3.57 34.14
C LEU A 156 20.94 4.76 34.86
N HIS A 157 22.04 5.29 34.31
CA HIS A 157 22.77 6.43 34.86
C HIS A 157 22.88 7.57 33.83
N PRO A 158 21.79 8.31 33.55
CA PRO A 158 21.81 9.38 32.56
C PRO A 158 22.79 10.50 32.91
N VAL A 159 23.71 10.80 32.00
CA VAL A 159 24.66 11.92 32.12
C VAL A 159 24.30 13.03 31.14
N LYS A 160 24.32 14.29 31.60
CA LYS A 160 24.01 15.46 30.77
C LYS A 160 25.12 15.78 29.76
N GLU A 161 26.37 15.85 30.23
CA GLU A 161 27.51 16.26 29.40
C GLU A 161 28.44 15.09 29.06
N HIS A 162 28.97 15.11 27.84
CA HIS A 162 29.92 14.10 27.34
C HIS A 162 29.43 12.65 27.54
N ARG A 163 28.12 12.44 27.43
CA ARG A 163 27.43 11.14 27.58
C ARG A 163 27.93 10.01 26.67
N TYR A 164 28.76 10.33 25.69
CA TYR A 164 29.42 9.38 24.80
C TYR A 164 30.73 8.78 25.38
N ARG A 165 31.20 9.19 26.56
CA ARG A 165 32.48 8.71 27.13
C ARG A 165 32.26 7.50 28.05
N VAL A 166 32.99 6.42 27.81
CA VAL A 166 32.96 5.19 28.65
C VAL A 166 33.27 5.49 30.12
N GLY A 167 34.28 6.31 30.41
CA GLY A 167 34.70 6.63 31.78
C GLY A 167 33.63 7.29 32.67
N LYS A 168 32.49 7.71 32.12
CA LYS A 168 31.35 8.19 32.91
C LYS A 168 30.52 7.05 33.51
N TYR A 169 30.66 5.84 32.99
CA TYR A 169 29.85 4.68 33.35
C TYR A 169 30.67 3.54 33.98
N THR A 170 32.01 3.62 33.95
CA THR A 170 32.92 2.56 34.43
C THR A 170 32.69 2.17 35.89
N GLN A 171 32.25 3.10 36.74
CA GLN A 171 31.97 2.83 38.15
C GLN A 171 30.76 1.92 38.38
N TYR A 172 29.86 1.81 37.40
CA TYR A 172 28.62 1.05 37.49
C TYR A 172 28.72 -0.32 36.79
N ILE A 173 29.92 -0.74 36.36
CA ILE A 173 30.11 -1.93 35.53
C ILE A 173 29.62 -3.23 36.18
N ASN A 174 29.62 -3.26 37.52
CA ASN A 174 29.24 -4.43 38.32
C ASN A 174 27.74 -4.47 38.65
N GLU A 175 26.95 -3.48 38.24
CA GLU A 175 25.51 -3.43 38.54
C GLU A 175 24.67 -4.34 37.63
N ILE A 176 25.21 -4.73 36.48
CA ILE A 176 24.52 -5.60 35.53
C ILE A 176 25.06 -7.02 35.65
N ASN A 177 24.18 -7.95 36.01
CA ASN A 177 24.46 -9.37 36.02
C ASN A 177 24.30 -9.96 34.60
N LEU A 178 25.39 -10.40 34.01
CA LEU A 178 25.39 -11.03 32.68
C LEU A 178 25.29 -12.55 32.74
N GLY A 179 25.32 -13.17 33.93
CA GLY A 179 25.36 -14.62 34.06
C GLY A 179 26.52 -15.24 33.27
N ASP A 180 26.21 -16.25 32.47
CA ASP A 180 27.17 -16.94 31.59
C ASP A 180 27.28 -16.31 30.19
N VAL A 181 26.65 -15.14 29.97
CA VAL A 181 26.67 -14.47 28.66
C VAL A 181 28.00 -13.76 28.45
N GLU A 182 28.74 -14.20 27.43
CA GLU A 182 30.00 -13.58 27.03
C GLU A 182 29.79 -12.37 26.10
N PHE A 183 30.78 -11.48 26.09
CA PHE A 183 30.80 -10.39 25.12
C PHE A 183 31.39 -10.87 23.78
N PRO A 184 30.85 -10.39 22.65
CA PRO A 184 29.72 -9.47 22.53
C PRO A 184 28.34 -10.13 22.67
N VAL A 185 27.43 -9.47 23.41
CA VAL A 185 26.06 -9.95 23.67
C VAL A 185 25.26 -10.12 22.38
N ASP A 186 24.70 -11.31 22.18
CA ASP A 186 23.77 -11.64 21.10
C ASP A 186 22.34 -11.24 21.48
N ILE A 187 21.48 -10.94 20.49
CA ILE A 187 20.08 -10.59 20.72
C ILE A 187 19.31 -11.72 21.45
N ARG A 188 19.71 -12.97 21.25
CA ARG A 188 19.08 -14.15 21.87
C ARG A 188 19.24 -14.14 23.39
N ASP A 189 20.43 -13.78 23.84
CA ASP A 189 20.83 -13.82 25.25
C ASP A 189 20.24 -12.64 26.06
N ILE A 190 19.72 -11.62 25.37
CA ILE A 190 19.03 -10.47 26.01
C ILE A 190 17.89 -10.95 26.92
N SER A 191 17.16 -12.00 26.55
CA SER A 191 16.06 -12.53 27.38
C SER A 191 16.53 -13.00 28.75
N GLU A 192 17.73 -13.57 28.82
CA GLU A 192 18.31 -14.04 30.08
C GLU A 192 18.79 -12.87 30.92
N ILE A 193 19.45 -11.90 30.29
CA ILE A 193 19.89 -10.67 30.95
C ILE A 193 18.69 -9.88 31.50
N GLU A 194 17.60 -9.78 30.74
CA GLU A 194 16.34 -9.16 31.20
C GLU A 194 15.84 -9.81 32.49
N LYS A 195 15.80 -11.15 32.54
CA LYS A 195 15.36 -11.91 33.72
C LYS A 195 16.30 -11.74 34.91
N LEU A 196 17.61 -11.82 34.69
CA LEU A 196 18.61 -11.70 35.76
C LEU A 196 18.62 -10.31 36.42
N ASN A 197 18.21 -9.27 35.70
CA ASN A 197 18.29 -7.89 36.16
C ASN A 197 16.91 -7.21 36.32
N SER A 198 15.82 -7.93 36.06
CA SER A 198 14.45 -7.36 35.99
C SER A 198 14.37 -6.14 35.07
N LEU A 199 14.97 -6.25 33.88
CA LEU A 199 15.00 -5.20 32.85
C LEU A 199 14.02 -5.49 31.73
N HIS A 200 13.63 -4.43 31.02
CA HIS A 200 12.78 -4.47 29.84
C HIS A 200 13.55 -3.85 28.68
N ILE A 201 13.91 -4.62 27.65
CA ILE A 201 14.84 -4.21 26.60
C ILE A 201 14.20 -4.44 25.22
N ASN A 202 14.00 -3.34 24.49
CA ASN A 202 13.64 -3.34 23.09
C ASN A 202 14.90 -3.14 22.24
N VAL A 203 14.96 -3.81 21.09
CA VAL A 203 16.04 -3.64 20.10
C VAL A 203 15.44 -3.28 18.75
N PHE A 204 15.91 -2.18 18.19
CA PHE A 204 15.54 -1.66 16.88
C PHE A 204 16.73 -1.70 15.92
N GLY A 205 16.46 -1.88 14.63
CA GLY A 205 17.44 -1.82 13.56
C GLY A 205 17.10 -0.75 12.54
N LEU A 206 18.03 -0.45 11.65
CA LEU A 206 17.83 0.41 10.49
C LEU A 206 18.09 -0.38 9.22
N ARG A 207 17.18 -0.34 8.25
CA ARG A 207 17.42 -0.96 6.94
C ARG A 207 18.45 -0.15 6.15
N ASP A 208 18.41 1.17 6.31
CA ASP A 208 19.39 2.11 5.78
C ASP A 208 20.02 2.88 6.95
N ILE A 209 21.32 2.66 7.16
CA ILE A 209 22.10 3.28 8.23
C ILE A 209 22.11 4.82 8.17
N ASN A 210 21.78 5.41 7.02
CA ASN A 210 21.81 6.85 6.82
C ASN A 210 20.48 7.54 7.17
N THR A 211 19.38 6.78 7.29
CA THR A 211 18.03 7.35 7.43
C THR A 211 17.26 6.71 8.59
N LYS A 212 16.75 7.56 9.49
CA LYS A 212 15.93 7.09 10.63
C LYS A 212 14.57 6.54 10.21
N GLU A 213 14.08 6.95 9.05
CA GLU A 213 12.81 6.48 8.47
C GLU A 213 12.81 4.98 8.19
N SER A 214 14.00 4.38 8.10
CA SER A 214 14.17 2.95 7.83
C SER A 214 14.14 2.06 9.08
N ILE A 215 13.76 2.62 10.24
CA ILE A 215 13.75 1.90 11.51
C ILE A 215 12.77 0.70 11.47
N TYR A 216 13.12 -0.38 12.15
CA TYR A 216 12.25 -1.52 12.37
C TYR A 216 12.53 -2.19 13.71
N SER A 217 11.54 -2.85 14.30
CA SER A 217 11.71 -3.65 15.51
C SER A 217 12.46 -4.94 15.19
N ILE A 218 13.55 -5.21 15.90
CA ILE A 218 14.27 -6.50 15.86
C ILE A 218 13.75 -7.42 16.95
N ARG A 219 13.64 -6.88 18.17
CA ARG A 219 13.19 -7.59 19.37
C ARG A 219 12.39 -6.61 20.22
N LEU A 220 11.27 -7.06 20.76
CA LEU A 220 10.51 -6.34 21.77
C LEU A 220 10.41 -7.23 23.00
N THR A 221 10.49 -6.64 24.17
CA THR A 221 10.19 -7.35 25.42
C THR A 221 8.68 -7.59 25.55
N GLU A 222 8.24 -8.45 26.46
CA GLU A 222 6.80 -8.70 26.68
C GLU A 222 6.09 -7.42 27.16
N ASP A 223 6.74 -6.65 28.05
CA ASP A 223 6.25 -5.37 28.55
C ASP A 223 6.91 -4.19 27.80
N TYR A 224 6.83 -4.21 26.47
CA TYR A 224 7.57 -3.28 25.60
C TYR A 224 7.19 -1.80 25.78
N ASP A 225 6.03 -1.53 26.39
CA ASP A 225 5.53 -0.19 26.70
C ASP A 225 5.80 0.23 28.15
N ASN A 226 6.55 -0.57 28.92
CA ASN A 226 6.94 -0.21 30.28
C ASN A 226 7.62 1.19 30.31
N PRO A 227 7.27 2.08 31.24
CA PRO A 227 7.89 3.40 31.34
C PRO A 227 9.43 3.37 31.48
N ASN A 228 9.96 2.30 32.08
CA ASN A 228 11.38 2.09 32.31
C ASN A 228 12.06 1.25 31.22
N VAL A 229 11.38 0.97 30.10
CA VAL A 229 11.94 0.20 28.99
C VAL A 229 13.21 0.86 28.43
N ILE A 230 14.17 0.02 28.06
CA ILE A 230 15.45 0.39 27.47
C ILE A 230 15.36 0.14 25.97
N ASP A 231 15.43 1.21 25.19
CA ASP A 231 15.41 1.13 23.74
C ASP A 231 16.83 1.15 23.18
N LEU A 232 17.23 0.06 22.53
CA LEU A 232 18.53 -0.04 21.90
C LEU A 232 18.39 0.05 20.37
N LEU A 233 19.34 0.73 19.75
CA LEU A 233 19.55 0.73 18.31
C LEU A 233 20.73 -0.18 17.99
N LEU A 234 20.53 -1.15 17.10
CA LEU A 234 21.57 -2.06 16.64
C LEU A 234 21.96 -1.74 15.20
N VAL A 235 23.22 -1.34 15.01
CA VAL A 235 23.76 -0.90 13.72
C VAL A 235 25.04 -1.65 13.40
N LYS A 236 25.07 -2.45 12.32
CA LYS A 236 26.27 -3.20 11.87
C LYS A 236 26.98 -3.92 13.03
N ASN A 237 26.21 -4.51 13.92
CA ASN A 237 26.68 -5.22 15.10
C ASN A 237 27.14 -4.32 16.27
N TYR A 238 26.55 -3.14 16.42
CA TYR A 238 26.88 -2.21 17.50
C TYR A 238 25.62 -1.66 18.17
N TYR A 239 25.54 -1.78 19.50
CA TYR A 239 24.42 -1.26 20.28
C TYR A 239 24.64 0.22 20.65
N CYS A 240 23.59 1.02 20.46
CA CYS A 240 23.49 2.39 20.93
C CYS A 240 22.20 2.56 21.73
N LEU A 241 22.21 3.47 22.70
CA LEU A 241 21.01 3.77 23.45
C LEU A 241 20.14 4.80 22.71
N ILE A 242 18.87 4.48 22.52
CA ILE A 242 17.82 5.44 22.18
C ILE A 242 17.21 5.93 23.50
N THR A 243 17.39 7.20 23.82
CA THR A 243 16.94 7.75 25.11
C THR A 243 15.45 8.07 25.11
N ASP A 244 14.95 8.45 23.93
CA ASP A 244 13.55 8.77 23.67
C ASP A 244 13.24 8.37 22.21
N LEU A 245 12.42 7.34 22.04
CA LEU A 245 12.09 6.81 20.72
C LEU A 245 11.22 7.77 19.89
N CYS A 246 10.31 8.51 20.53
CA CYS A 246 9.48 9.51 19.86
C CYS A 246 10.34 10.66 19.31
N LEU A 247 11.24 11.19 20.14
CA LEU A 247 12.18 12.25 19.75
C LEU A 247 13.15 11.76 18.66
N PHE A 248 13.57 10.49 18.73
CA PHE A 248 14.43 9.91 17.71
C PHE A 248 13.76 9.96 16.33
N LEU A 249 12.48 9.60 16.22
CA LEU A 249 11.76 9.46 14.96
C LEU A 249 11.13 10.75 14.43
N THR A 250 10.58 11.61 15.29
CA THR A 250 9.65 12.65 14.81
C THR A 250 10.32 13.98 14.51
N SER A 251 11.54 14.25 15.01
CA SER A 251 12.36 15.46 14.76
C SER A 251 11.73 16.84 15.04
N GLN A 252 10.40 16.97 15.10
CA GLN A 252 9.62 18.17 15.44
C GLN A 252 8.36 17.80 16.25
N ASN A 253 8.06 18.58 17.29
CA ASN A 253 6.82 18.49 18.09
C ASN A 253 6.52 17.14 18.78
N TYR A 254 7.50 16.57 19.49
CA TYR A 254 7.33 15.33 20.26
C TYR A 254 6.25 15.43 21.38
N ASN A 255 5.89 16.64 21.84
CA ASN A 255 4.89 16.87 22.90
C ASN A 255 3.44 16.56 22.49
N ARG A 256 3.17 16.13 21.25
CA ARG A 256 1.81 15.85 20.75
C ARG A 256 1.68 14.54 19.98
N VAL A 257 2.66 13.65 20.12
CA VAL A 257 2.70 12.39 19.37
C VAL A 257 2.90 11.20 20.30
N PHE A 258 2.20 10.12 19.98
CA PHE A 258 2.18 8.87 20.71
C PHE A 258 2.61 7.76 19.75
N LEU A 259 3.66 7.01 20.08
CA LEU A 259 4.23 6.01 19.19
C LEU A 259 3.83 4.61 19.66
N CYS A 260 3.36 3.78 18.72
CA CYS A 260 3.27 2.35 18.97
C CYS A 260 4.66 1.73 18.77
N ARG A 261 5.28 1.21 19.83
CA ARG A 261 6.62 0.61 19.75
C ARG A 261 6.66 -0.68 18.91
N LYS A 262 5.52 -1.34 18.78
CA LYS A 262 5.37 -2.59 18.02
C LYS A 262 5.39 -2.39 16.51
N CYS A 263 4.62 -1.44 15.99
CA CYS A 263 4.52 -1.19 14.55
C CYS A 263 5.16 0.13 14.10
N LEU A 264 5.66 0.93 15.05
CA LEU A 264 6.28 2.24 14.85
C LEU A 264 5.35 3.29 14.20
N GLN A 265 4.03 3.08 14.25
CA GLN A 265 3.06 4.09 13.82
C GLN A 265 2.92 5.21 14.85
N VAL A 266 2.92 6.44 14.36
CA VAL A 266 2.63 7.65 15.14
C VAL A 266 1.12 7.89 15.20
N LYS A 267 0.63 8.22 16.39
CA LYS A 267 -0.73 8.64 16.71
C LYS A 267 -0.69 10.01 17.37
N TYR A 268 -1.80 10.74 17.31
CA TYR A 268 -1.88 12.13 17.78
C TYR A 268 -2.68 12.29 19.09
N SER A 269 -3.11 11.19 19.69
CA SER A 269 -3.73 11.14 21.02
C SER A 269 -3.46 9.80 21.70
N GLN A 270 -3.53 9.77 23.03
CA GLN A 270 -3.42 8.54 23.82
C GLN A 270 -4.55 7.56 23.45
N ASP A 271 -5.79 8.04 23.35
CA ASP A 271 -6.94 7.22 22.93
C ASP A 271 -6.73 6.57 21.55
N ALA A 272 -6.12 7.29 20.60
CA ALA A 272 -5.84 6.74 19.27
C ALA A 272 -4.73 5.68 19.32
N LEU A 273 -3.77 5.82 20.24
CA LEU A 273 -2.76 4.80 20.49
C LEU A 273 -3.37 3.56 21.16
N ASP A 274 -4.22 3.72 22.16
CA ASP A 274 -4.82 2.60 22.88
C ASP A 274 -5.76 1.80 21.99
N ASN A 275 -6.61 2.48 21.21
CA ASN A 275 -7.44 1.85 20.18
C ASN A 275 -6.60 1.12 19.14
N HIS A 276 -5.46 1.70 18.75
CA HIS A 276 -4.54 1.05 17.83
C HIS A 276 -3.87 -0.17 18.46
N LYS A 277 -3.40 -0.11 19.72
CA LYS A 277 -2.77 -1.24 20.43
C LYS A 277 -3.71 -2.43 20.52
N ALA A 278 -5.01 -2.20 20.77
CA ALA A 278 -6.03 -3.25 20.80
C ALA A 278 -6.11 -4.07 19.50
N ILE A 279 -5.79 -3.46 18.35
CA ILE A 279 -5.79 -4.12 17.03
C ILE A 279 -4.39 -4.37 16.47
N CYS A 280 -3.34 -3.88 17.14
CA CYS A 280 -1.93 -4.00 16.72
C CYS A 280 -1.37 -5.37 17.11
N THR A 281 -1.95 -6.42 16.52
CA THR A 281 -1.48 -7.80 16.65
C THR A 281 -0.36 -8.10 15.64
N ASP A 282 0.26 -9.28 15.72
CA ASP A 282 1.33 -9.74 14.81
C ASP A 282 0.83 -9.92 13.38
N PHE A 283 0.55 -8.81 12.71
CA PHE A 283 0.16 -8.73 11.29
C PHE A 283 -1.11 -9.51 10.91
N LYS A 284 -1.97 -9.89 11.87
CA LYS A 284 -3.31 -10.36 11.54
C LYS A 284 -4.15 -9.16 11.10
N VAL A 285 -4.51 -9.15 9.82
CA VAL A 285 -5.44 -8.19 9.25
C VAL A 285 -6.71 -8.23 10.09
N SER A 286 -7.02 -7.13 10.78
CA SER A 286 -8.33 -6.98 11.42
C SER A 286 -9.37 -6.88 10.31
N ILE A 287 -10.19 -7.91 10.15
CA ILE A 287 -11.37 -7.83 9.31
C ILE A 287 -12.37 -6.93 10.04
N GLU A 288 -12.41 -5.65 9.66
CA GLU A 288 -13.52 -4.78 10.06
C GLU A 288 -14.79 -5.23 9.35
N VAL A 289 -15.55 -6.09 10.02
CA VAL A 289 -16.93 -6.34 9.61
C VAL A 289 -17.76 -5.07 9.81
N PRO A 290 -18.68 -4.73 8.88
CA PRO A 290 -19.56 -3.59 9.06
C PRO A 290 -20.29 -3.72 10.40
N LYS A 291 -20.16 -2.69 11.24
CA LYS A 291 -20.91 -2.61 12.50
C LYS A 291 -22.40 -2.83 12.23
N ILE A 292 -23.15 -3.36 13.19
CA ILE A 292 -24.57 -3.72 13.05
C ILE A 292 -25.40 -2.53 12.49
N ASP A 293 -25.08 -1.30 12.85
CA ASP A 293 -25.71 -0.06 12.37
C ASP A 293 -25.35 0.30 10.91
N LYS A 294 -24.24 -0.24 10.39
CA LYS A 294 -23.73 -0.04 9.02
C LYS A 294 -23.86 -1.29 8.14
N ARG A 295 -24.45 -2.39 8.65
CA ARG A 295 -24.67 -3.64 7.89
C ARG A 295 -25.55 -3.46 6.65
N ILE A 296 -26.41 -2.44 6.66
CA ILE A 296 -27.28 -2.12 5.53
C ILE A 296 -26.58 -1.08 4.66
N LEU A 297 -26.10 -1.52 3.51
CA LEU A 297 -25.62 -0.61 2.47
C LEU A 297 -26.79 0.20 1.93
N LYS A 298 -26.61 1.52 1.85
CA LYS A 298 -27.57 2.45 1.27
C LYS A 298 -26.87 3.21 0.17
N PHE A 299 -27.53 3.36 -0.97
CA PHE A 299 -27.04 4.26 -2.01
C PHE A 299 -27.03 5.69 -1.46
N LYS A 300 -25.91 6.40 -1.59
CA LYS A 300 -25.78 7.78 -1.06
C LYS A 300 -25.66 8.83 -2.16
N ASN A 301 -25.21 8.43 -3.34
CA ASN A 301 -24.86 9.33 -4.42
C ASN A 301 -25.92 9.35 -5.53
N TYR A 302 -27.18 9.57 -5.18
CA TYR A 302 -28.32 9.62 -6.12
C TYR A 302 -28.18 10.57 -7.32
N HIS A 303 -27.25 11.53 -7.27
CA HIS A 303 -26.95 12.46 -8.37
C HIS A 303 -26.07 11.85 -9.48
N ILE A 304 -25.40 10.72 -9.23
CA ILE A 304 -24.57 10.04 -10.25
C ILE A 304 -25.35 9.01 -11.04
N SER A 305 -26.55 8.62 -10.61
CA SER A 305 -27.42 7.70 -11.35
C SER A 305 -28.19 8.38 -12.48
N VAL A 306 -28.05 9.71 -12.62
CA VAL A 306 -28.65 10.46 -13.71
C VAL A 306 -27.74 10.34 -14.94
N ARG A 307 -28.32 9.85 -16.05
CA ARG A 307 -27.65 9.77 -17.36
C ARG A 307 -27.13 11.14 -17.77
N LYS A 308 -25.92 11.17 -18.35
CA LYS A 308 -25.33 12.40 -18.87
C LYS A 308 -25.91 12.74 -20.24
N PRO A 309 -26.31 14.00 -20.47
CA PRO A 309 -26.95 14.42 -21.73
C PRO A 309 -25.98 14.58 -22.88
N PHE A 310 -24.69 14.78 -22.58
CA PHE A 310 -23.63 14.84 -23.57
C PHE A 310 -22.53 13.87 -23.14
N VAL A 311 -22.05 13.07 -24.08
CA VAL A 311 -20.94 12.13 -23.87
C VAL A 311 -20.07 12.12 -25.13
N PHE A 312 -18.76 12.15 -24.93
CA PHE A 312 -17.79 12.02 -26.01
C PHE A 312 -17.08 10.67 -25.92
N TYR A 313 -16.97 9.99 -27.05
CA TYR A 313 -16.22 8.75 -27.20
C TYR A 313 -15.12 8.96 -28.24
N ALA A 314 -13.87 8.69 -27.89
CA ALA A 314 -12.75 8.86 -28.79
C ALA A 314 -11.97 7.55 -28.97
N ILE A 315 -11.57 7.30 -30.21
CA ILE A 315 -10.65 6.24 -30.63
C ILE A 315 -9.44 6.93 -31.26
N LEU A 316 -8.24 6.53 -30.85
CA LEU A 316 -6.98 7.07 -31.34
C LEU A 316 -6.17 5.95 -32.00
N ASP A 317 -5.97 6.03 -33.30
CA ASP A 317 -5.20 5.07 -34.08
C ASP A 317 -3.75 5.54 -34.23
N TYR A 318 -2.80 4.62 -34.08
CA TYR A 318 -1.38 4.91 -34.15
C TYR A 318 -0.72 4.06 -35.24
N VAL A 319 0.30 4.63 -35.86
CA VAL A 319 1.23 3.90 -36.71
C VAL A 319 2.60 3.90 -36.05
N THR A 320 3.23 2.74 -36.07
CA THR A 320 4.61 2.58 -35.62
C THR A 320 5.54 3.13 -36.70
N MET A 321 6.21 4.24 -36.41
CA MET A 321 7.13 4.86 -37.37
C MET A 321 8.53 4.24 -37.32
N ASP A 322 8.89 3.58 -36.20
CA ASP A 322 10.09 2.74 -35.97
C ASP A 322 9.92 1.97 -34.64
N ASP A 323 10.81 1.01 -34.30
CA ASP A 323 10.80 0.12 -33.10
C ASP A 323 10.64 0.82 -31.73
N LYS A 324 10.57 2.15 -31.68
CA LYS A 324 10.50 2.95 -30.44
C LYS A 324 9.52 4.12 -30.45
N SER A 325 8.82 4.42 -31.54
CA SER A 325 7.89 5.57 -31.60
C SER A 325 6.55 5.25 -32.24
N LEU A 326 5.47 5.58 -31.52
CA LEU A 326 4.10 5.62 -32.02
C LEU A 326 3.77 7.04 -32.44
N GLU A 327 3.28 7.22 -33.65
CA GLU A 327 2.71 8.48 -34.12
C GLU A 327 1.20 8.28 -34.31
N LEU A 328 0.40 9.26 -33.87
CA LEU A 328 -1.04 9.23 -34.12
C LEU A 328 -1.28 9.33 -35.63
N SER A 329 -1.94 8.33 -36.20
CA SER A 329 -2.30 8.32 -37.62
C SER A 329 -3.69 8.93 -37.84
N GLN A 330 -4.62 8.62 -36.95
CA GLN A 330 -6.00 9.08 -37.03
C GLN A 330 -6.62 9.13 -35.64
N TRP A 331 -7.55 10.04 -35.44
CA TRP A 331 -8.49 9.99 -34.34
C TRP A 331 -9.92 10.04 -34.86
N THR A 332 -10.84 9.45 -34.11
CA THR A 332 -12.28 9.54 -34.35
C THR A 332 -12.98 9.90 -33.05
N LEU A 333 -13.78 10.96 -33.08
CA LEU A 333 -14.59 11.44 -31.97
C LEU A 333 -16.07 11.27 -32.33
N PHE A 334 -16.77 10.47 -31.54
CA PHE A 334 -18.23 10.37 -31.57
C PHE A 334 -18.83 11.24 -30.45
N THR A 335 -19.69 12.17 -30.85
CA THR A 335 -20.51 12.97 -29.93
C THR A 335 -21.88 12.35 -29.81
N SER A 336 -22.29 11.99 -28.58
CA SER A 336 -23.66 11.64 -28.27
C SER A 336 -24.32 12.81 -27.54
N SER A 337 -25.47 13.26 -28.06
CA SER A 337 -26.23 14.38 -27.53
C SER A 337 -27.71 14.04 -27.38
N ASP A 338 -28.25 14.27 -26.19
CA ASP A 338 -29.70 14.23 -25.95
C ASP A 338 -30.37 15.56 -26.37
N TYR A 339 -29.60 16.61 -26.72
CA TYR A 339 -30.09 17.93 -27.16
C TYR A 339 -29.41 18.37 -28.46
N GLU A 340 -29.95 17.90 -29.58
CA GLU A 340 -29.46 18.21 -30.94
C GLU A 340 -29.43 19.72 -31.26
N ASP A 341 -30.30 20.52 -30.62
CA ASP A 341 -30.31 21.98 -30.77
C ASP A 341 -29.10 22.66 -30.12
N ILE A 342 -28.47 22.01 -29.14
CA ILE A 342 -27.26 22.49 -28.46
C ILE A 342 -26.03 22.00 -29.22
N ILE A 343 -25.90 20.69 -29.35
CA ILE A 343 -24.81 20.06 -30.09
C ILE A 343 -25.37 18.85 -30.81
N LYS A 344 -25.07 18.73 -32.10
CA LYS A 344 -25.54 17.60 -32.89
C LYS A 344 -24.73 16.36 -32.57
N SER A 345 -25.40 15.21 -32.57
CA SER A 345 -24.69 13.94 -32.57
C SER A 345 -23.93 13.79 -33.89
N ASP A 346 -22.62 13.60 -33.80
CA ASP A 346 -21.73 13.57 -34.96
C ASP A 346 -20.55 12.63 -34.77
N ILE A 347 -19.91 12.29 -35.89
CA ILE A 347 -18.64 11.56 -35.93
C ILE A 347 -17.67 12.44 -36.71
N ILE A 348 -16.56 12.80 -36.07
CA ILE A 348 -15.49 13.60 -36.67
C ILE A 348 -14.21 12.80 -36.61
N SER A 349 -13.45 12.78 -37.70
CA SER A 349 -12.13 12.17 -37.74
C SER A 349 -11.10 13.13 -38.35
N ASN A 350 -9.87 13.10 -37.83
CA ASN A 350 -8.73 13.85 -38.37
C ASN A 350 -7.41 13.15 -37.98
N THR A 351 -6.26 13.70 -38.34
CA THR A 351 -4.96 13.01 -38.23
C THR A 351 -4.01 13.58 -37.19
N THR A 352 -4.25 14.78 -36.65
CA THR A 352 -3.33 15.44 -35.71
C THR A 352 -3.86 15.48 -34.27
N VAL A 353 -2.96 15.35 -33.28
CA VAL A 353 -3.31 15.45 -31.85
C VAL A 353 -3.84 16.85 -31.52
N GLU A 354 -3.27 17.89 -32.14
CA GLU A 354 -3.70 19.27 -31.95
C GLU A 354 -5.15 19.47 -32.40
N SER A 355 -5.52 18.94 -33.56
CA SER A 355 -6.90 19.05 -34.06
C SER A 355 -7.89 18.28 -33.19
N PHE A 356 -7.48 17.14 -32.61
CA PHE A 356 -8.30 16.42 -31.63
C PHE A 356 -8.59 17.28 -30.41
N VAL A 357 -7.54 17.81 -29.79
CA VAL A 357 -7.62 18.64 -28.57
C VAL A 357 -8.47 19.88 -28.82
N GLU A 358 -8.25 20.58 -29.94
CA GLU A 358 -9.05 21.74 -30.31
C GLU A 358 -10.54 21.41 -30.52
N THR A 359 -10.84 20.30 -31.19
CA THR A 359 -12.23 19.89 -31.49
C THR A 359 -12.98 19.58 -30.20
N VAL A 360 -12.34 18.79 -29.32
CA VAL A 360 -12.89 18.42 -28.01
C VAL A 360 -13.20 19.68 -27.21
N ILE A 361 -12.24 20.61 -27.12
CA ILE A 361 -12.40 21.85 -26.34
C ILE A 361 -13.51 22.73 -26.92
N LYS A 362 -13.53 22.99 -28.23
CA LYS A 362 -14.58 23.79 -28.87
C LYS A 362 -15.97 23.25 -28.55
N LYS A 363 -16.15 21.93 -28.56
CA LYS A 363 -17.42 21.28 -28.19
C LYS A 363 -17.75 21.44 -26.70
N PHE A 364 -16.78 21.26 -25.81
CA PHE A 364 -16.96 21.49 -24.37
C PHE A 364 -17.33 22.94 -24.04
N GLU A 365 -16.65 23.92 -24.63
CA GLU A 365 -16.92 25.34 -24.42
C GLU A 365 -18.31 25.73 -24.92
N HIS A 366 -18.72 25.22 -26.08
CA HIS A 366 -20.05 25.43 -26.61
C HIS A 366 -21.15 24.90 -25.67
N ILE A 367 -21.00 23.66 -25.18
CA ILE A 367 -21.94 23.08 -24.22
C ILE A 367 -22.01 23.93 -22.94
N LYS A 368 -20.86 24.34 -22.41
CA LYS A 368 -20.80 25.16 -21.19
C LYS A 368 -21.49 26.52 -21.36
N ASN A 369 -21.25 27.20 -22.48
CA ASN A 369 -21.87 28.50 -22.75
C ASN A 369 -23.41 28.39 -22.82
N GLU A 370 -23.94 27.28 -23.33
CA GLU A 370 -25.38 27.02 -23.30
C GLU A 370 -25.87 26.62 -21.90
N MET A 371 -25.05 25.95 -21.08
CA MET A 371 -25.37 25.62 -19.69
C MET A 371 -25.44 26.84 -18.77
N ASP A 372 -24.60 27.84 -18.99
CA ASP A 372 -24.58 29.08 -18.18
C ASP A 372 -25.80 29.97 -18.45
N ARG A 373 -26.55 29.72 -19.53
CA ARG A 373 -27.83 30.37 -19.80
C ARG A 373 -28.92 29.77 -18.92
N TYR A 374 -29.14 30.36 -17.75
CA TYR A 374 -30.17 29.92 -16.82
C TYR A 374 -31.55 29.85 -17.49
N LYS A 375 -32.14 28.66 -17.53
CA LYS A 375 -33.51 28.46 -18.00
C LYS A 375 -34.44 28.35 -16.81
N HIS A 376 -35.39 29.29 -16.72
CA HIS A 376 -36.41 29.24 -15.70
C HIS A 376 -37.24 27.96 -15.83
N PRO A 377 -37.62 27.32 -14.71
CA PRO A 377 -38.54 26.20 -14.72
C PRO A 377 -39.84 26.60 -15.43
N SER A 378 -40.22 25.84 -16.47
CA SER A 378 -41.52 25.94 -17.10
C SER A 378 -42.40 24.84 -16.50
N LEU A 379 -43.44 25.25 -15.76
CA LEU A 379 -44.40 24.34 -15.15
C LEU A 379 -45.76 24.51 -15.82
N SER A 380 -46.35 23.38 -16.18
CA SER A 380 -47.78 23.29 -16.49
C SER A 380 -48.61 23.19 -15.20
N ASP A 381 -49.92 23.35 -15.33
CA ASP A 381 -50.85 23.17 -14.18
C ASP A 381 -50.79 21.74 -13.60
N LEU A 382 -50.49 20.75 -14.46
CA LEU A 382 -50.27 19.37 -14.04
C LEU A 382 -48.96 19.22 -13.25
N ASP A 383 -47.88 19.87 -13.69
CA ASP A 383 -46.60 19.86 -12.97
C ASP A 383 -46.70 20.50 -11.59
N GLU A 384 -47.47 21.59 -11.48
CA GLU A 384 -47.70 22.27 -10.20
C GLU A 384 -48.57 21.41 -9.27
N THR A 385 -49.48 20.61 -9.83
CA THR A 385 -50.27 19.62 -9.07
C THR A 385 -49.40 18.47 -8.58
N ASP A 386 -48.56 17.89 -9.45
CA ASP A 386 -47.57 16.87 -9.08
C ASP A 386 -46.63 17.38 -8.00
N TYR A 387 -46.08 18.58 -8.20
CA TYR A 387 -45.20 19.22 -7.24
C TYR A 387 -45.87 19.36 -5.88
N LYS A 388 -47.14 19.80 -5.81
CA LYS A 388 -47.85 19.92 -4.53
C LYS A 388 -48.09 18.56 -3.88
N ALA A 389 -48.50 17.56 -4.65
CA ALA A 389 -48.82 16.21 -4.17
C ALA A 389 -47.59 15.40 -3.74
N ALA A 390 -46.40 15.69 -4.24
CA ALA A 390 -45.21 14.88 -3.99
C ALA A 390 -44.79 14.85 -2.49
N GLU A 391 -44.87 13.69 -1.84
CA GLU A 391 -44.45 13.54 -0.44
C GLU A 391 -42.96 13.19 -0.30
N GLN A 392 -42.32 12.75 -1.39
CA GLN A 392 -40.94 12.27 -1.41
C GLN A 392 -40.12 12.91 -2.53
N CYS A 393 -38.80 13.01 -2.31
CA CYS A 393 -37.84 13.52 -3.28
C CYS A 393 -37.71 12.58 -4.48
N PHE A 394 -37.92 13.10 -5.69
CA PHE A 394 -37.77 12.38 -6.96
C PHE A 394 -36.40 11.70 -7.13
N LEU A 395 -35.32 12.28 -6.57
CA LEU A 395 -33.96 11.76 -6.73
C LEU A 395 -33.56 10.73 -5.67
N CYS A 396 -33.88 10.96 -4.39
CA CYS A 396 -33.43 10.07 -3.30
C CYS A 396 -34.57 9.29 -2.62
N SER A 397 -35.81 9.49 -3.05
CA SER A 397 -37.03 8.85 -2.54
C SER A 397 -37.25 9.05 -1.03
N ARG A 398 -36.63 10.08 -0.44
CA ARG A 398 -36.81 10.41 0.98
C ARG A 398 -37.95 11.42 1.18
N PRO A 399 -38.71 11.30 2.28
CA PRO A 399 -39.80 12.23 2.58
C PRO A 399 -39.28 13.64 2.90
N PHE A 400 -40.09 14.66 2.60
CA PHE A 400 -39.75 16.08 2.84
C PHE A 400 -39.97 16.53 4.30
N VAL A 401 -39.40 15.82 5.27
CA VAL A 401 -39.66 16.10 6.70
C VAL A 401 -38.92 17.35 7.21
N ASN A 402 -37.70 17.61 6.72
CA ASN A 402 -36.84 18.73 7.16
C ASN A 402 -36.01 19.33 6.03
N SER A 403 -36.49 19.25 4.79
CA SER A 403 -35.76 19.73 3.61
C SER A 403 -36.63 20.63 2.76
N LYS A 404 -36.10 21.78 2.34
CA LYS A 404 -36.75 22.63 1.35
C LYS A 404 -37.05 21.83 0.09
N LYS A 405 -38.32 21.78 -0.27
CA LYS A 405 -38.84 21.18 -1.50
C LYS A 405 -38.61 22.14 -2.65
N ILE A 406 -38.00 21.66 -3.72
CA ILE A 406 -37.57 22.44 -4.88
C ILE A 406 -38.21 21.86 -6.13
N ARG A 407 -38.63 22.75 -7.04
CA ARG A 407 -39.06 22.40 -8.39
C ARG A 407 -37.81 22.09 -9.21
N GLU A 408 -37.37 20.84 -9.17
CA GLU A 408 -36.24 20.38 -9.97
C GLU A 408 -36.66 20.38 -11.44
N HIS A 409 -35.77 20.89 -12.29
CA HIS A 409 -36.04 21.06 -13.71
C HIS A 409 -34.77 20.77 -14.49
N ASN A 410 -34.97 20.49 -15.76
CA ASN A 410 -33.91 20.30 -16.71
C ASN A 410 -33.27 21.65 -17.07
N HIS A 411 -31.98 21.81 -16.81
CA HIS A 411 -31.28 23.08 -17.02
C HIS A 411 -31.09 23.44 -18.51
N TYR A 412 -31.34 22.52 -19.45
CA TYR A 412 -31.17 22.76 -20.90
C TYR A 412 -32.46 23.24 -21.57
N ASN A 413 -33.62 22.75 -21.11
CA ASN A 413 -34.92 23.07 -21.72
C ASN A 413 -35.95 23.64 -20.73
N GLY A 414 -35.61 23.77 -19.45
CA GLY A 414 -36.49 24.32 -18.42
C GLY A 414 -37.62 23.38 -17.97
N LYS A 415 -37.77 22.19 -18.55
CA LYS A 415 -38.88 21.29 -18.23
C LYS A 415 -38.76 20.75 -16.81
N TYR A 416 -39.86 20.79 -16.07
CA TYR A 416 -39.96 20.18 -14.75
C TYR A 416 -39.69 18.67 -14.79
N ARG A 417 -38.94 18.19 -13.80
CA ARG A 417 -38.57 16.76 -13.65
C ARG A 417 -39.24 16.11 -12.43
N GLY A 418 -39.56 16.89 -11.41
CA GLY A 418 -40.11 16.38 -10.16
C GLY A 418 -39.78 17.25 -8.96
N ALA A 419 -40.38 16.93 -7.82
CA ALA A 419 -40.05 17.59 -6.56
C ALA A 419 -38.75 17.00 -6.00
N ALA A 420 -37.71 17.81 -5.81
CA ALA A 420 -36.46 17.37 -5.20
C ALA A 420 -36.18 18.08 -3.88
N CYS A 421 -35.39 17.46 -3.00
CA CYS A 421 -34.87 18.14 -1.83
C CYS A 421 -33.68 19.02 -2.23
N GLN A 422 -33.50 20.16 -1.54
CA GLN A 422 -32.42 21.11 -1.83
C GLN A 422 -31.04 20.46 -1.98
N SER A 423 -30.69 19.48 -1.12
CA SER A 423 -29.40 18.80 -1.19
C SER A 423 -29.22 17.98 -2.47
N CYS A 424 -30.28 17.37 -2.97
CA CYS A 424 -30.23 16.60 -4.22
C CYS A 424 -30.14 17.54 -5.42
N ASN A 425 -30.96 18.60 -5.47
CA ASN A 425 -30.90 19.62 -6.51
C ASN A 425 -29.51 20.24 -6.63
N THR A 426 -28.87 20.61 -5.51
CA THR A 426 -27.52 21.21 -5.54
C THR A 426 -26.46 20.21 -6.04
N LYS A 427 -26.58 18.93 -5.68
CA LYS A 427 -25.63 17.90 -6.13
C LYS A 427 -25.83 17.54 -7.60
N ASP A 428 -27.09 17.43 -8.05
CA ASP A 428 -27.44 17.14 -9.44
C ASP A 428 -26.99 18.28 -10.36
N GLY A 429 -27.26 19.52 -9.97
CA GLY A 429 -26.81 20.70 -10.70
C GLY A 429 -25.28 20.73 -10.90
N LYS A 430 -24.50 20.40 -9.86
CA LYS A 430 -23.03 20.28 -9.99
C LYS A 430 -22.62 19.09 -10.86
N ALA A 431 -23.29 17.95 -10.74
CA ALA A 431 -22.96 16.76 -11.50
C ALA A 431 -23.24 16.95 -13.00
N ASN A 432 -24.29 17.69 -13.37
CA ASN A 432 -24.65 17.94 -14.76
C ASN A 432 -23.72 18.93 -15.46
N GLN A 433 -22.86 19.65 -14.72
CA GLN A 433 -21.79 20.49 -15.28
C GLN A 433 -20.58 19.70 -15.80
N THR A 434 -20.58 18.37 -15.61
CA THR A 434 -19.51 17.49 -16.08
C THR A 434 -19.93 16.76 -17.35
N VAL A 435 -19.12 16.88 -18.40
CA VAL A 435 -19.29 16.14 -19.66
C VAL A 435 -18.15 15.11 -19.78
N PRO A 436 -18.45 13.79 -19.80
CA PRO A 436 -17.42 12.77 -19.87
C PRO A 436 -16.83 12.62 -21.28
N LEU A 437 -15.50 12.48 -21.34
CA LEU A 437 -14.76 12.01 -22.51
C LEU A 437 -14.16 10.62 -22.21
N PHE A 438 -14.56 9.63 -23.00
CA PHE A 438 -14.05 8.25 -22.93
C PHE A 438 -13.04 7.99 -24.02
N LEU A 439 -11.82 7.61 -23.63
CA LEU A 439 -10.79 7.13 -24.56
C LEU A 439 -10.86 5.60 -24.60
N LEU A 440 -11.37 5.06 -25.70
CA LEU A 440 -11.78 3.65 -25.77
C LEU A 440 -10.59 2.68 -25.84
N ASN A 441 -9.50 3.06 -26.50
CA ASN A 441 -8.34 2.20 -26.77
C ASN A 441 -7.03 2.66 -26.10
N GLU A 442 -7.13 3.49 -25.05
CA GLU A 442 -5.99 4.04 -24.30
C GLU A 442 -5.74 3.37 -22.94
N SER A 443 -6.44 2.27 -22.66
CA SER A 443 -6.25 1.51 -21.42
C SER A 443 -4.82 1.02 -21.25
N GLY A 444 -4.20 1.33 -20.11
CA GLY A 444 -2.85 0.85 -19.79
C GLY A 444 -1.71 1.52 -20.59
N LYS A 445 -2.00 2.54 -21.40
CA LYS A 445 -1.01 3.35 -22.12
C LYS A 445 -0.66 4.63 -21.34
N ASP A 446 0.53 5.18 -21.60
CA ASP A 446 0.89 6.53 -21.12
C ASP A 446 0.22 7.59 -22.01
N ILE A 447 -0.81 8.25 -21.48
CA ILE A 447 -1.58 9.30 -22.17
C ILE A 447 -1.04 10.73 -21.90
N ASN A 448 0.16 10.89 -21.33
CA ASN A 448 0.73 12.20 -21.02
C ASN A 448 0.81 13.13 -22.24
N TYR A 449 0.99 12.57 -23.44
CA TYR A 449 1.03 13.33 -24.70
C TYR A 449 -0.32 14.01 -25.04
N LEU A 450 -1.47 13.52 -24.52
CA LEU A 450 -2.77 14.19 -24.61
C LEU A 450 -3.03 15.14 -23.44
N ILE A 451 -2.61 14.74 -22.24
CA ILE A 451 -2.84 15.50 -21.00
C ILE A 451 -2.13 16.84 -21.05
N VAL A 452 -0.88 16.86 -21.50
CA VAL A 452 -0.07 18.07 -21.52
C VAL A 452 -0.67 19.15 -22.43
N PRO A 453 -1.09 18.86 -23.67
CA PRO A 453 -1.87 19.80 -24.50
C PRO A 453 -3.20 20.22 -23.87
N LEU A 454 -4.00 19.29 -23.34
CA LEU A 454 -5.30 19.58 -22.70
C LEU A 454 -5.16 20.50 -21.47
N THR A 455 -4.04 20.42 -20.75
CA THR A 455 -3.76 21.26 -19.56
C THR A 455 -3.08 22.59 -19.87
N ARG A 456 -2.39 22.70 -21.02
CA ARG A 456 -1.67 23.93 -21.43
C ARG A 456 -2.57 25.05 -21.94
N ILE A 457 -3.84 24.76 -22.20
CA ILE A 457 -4.84 25.75 -22.65
C ILE A 457 -5.33 26.53 -21.44
N LYS A 458 -4.43 27.38 -20.93
CA LYS A 458 -4.64 28.29 -19.82
C LYS A 458 -5.65 29.37 -20.22
N ASN A 459 -6.91 29.12 -19.93
CA ASN A 459 -7.79 30.16 -19.38
C ASN A 459 -8.75 29.56 -18.34
N THR A 460 -8.18 29.26 -17.17
CA THR A 460 -8.74 29.37 -15.80
C THR A 460 -10.24 29.12 -15.49
N ALA A 461 -10.94 28.21 -16.18
CA ALA A 461 -12.32 27.87 -15.82
C ALA A 461 -12.68 26.37 -15.84
N TYR A 462 -11.71 25.47 -16.04
CA TYR A 462 -11.95 24.03 -16.25
C TYR A 462 -11.08 23.19 -15.32
N LYS A 463 -11.70 22.22 -14.64
CA LYS A 463 -11.02 21.27 -13.77
C LYS A 463 -11.09 19.90 -14.43
N LEU A 464 -9.96 19.45 -14.97
CA LEU A 464 -9.81 18.10 -15.50
C LEU A 464 -9.67 17.13 -14.33
N ASP A 465 -10.66 16.26 -14.15
CA ASP A 465 -10.63 15.20 -13.15
C ASP A 465 -10.51 13.83 -13.83
N PHE A 466 -9.46 13.08 -13.48
CA PHE A 466 -9.23 11.74 -14.00
C PHE A 466 -10.03 10.72 -13.18
N ILE A 467 -10.78 9.87 -13.86
CA ILE A 467 -11.44 8.72 -13.23
C ILE A 467 -10.59 7.48 -13.47
N SER A 468 -10.30 6.75 -12.39
CA SER A 468 -9.69 5.42 -12.46
C SER A 468 -10.52 4.47 -13.34
N LYS A 469 -9.83 3.49 -13.97
CA LYS A 469 -10.40 2.41 -14.81
C LYS A 469 -11.84 2.06 -14.45
N THR A 470 -12.75 2.15 -15.42
CA THR A 470 -14.08 1.55 -15.33
C THR A 470 -13.97 0.02 -15.48
N SER A 471 -15.03 -0.72 -15.17
CA SER A 471 -15.11 -2.18 -15.41
C SER A 471 -14.93 -2.57 -16.89
N GLU A 472 -15.02 -1.60 -17.80
CA GLU A 472 -14.86 -1.75 -19.25
C GLU A 472 -13.44 -1.38 -19.72
N ASP A 473 -12.49 -1.22 -18.78
CA ASP A 473 -11.08 -0.91 -19.08
C ASP A 473 -10.87 0.42 -19.83
N HIS A 474 -11.74 1.43 -19.71
CA HIS A 474 -11.53 2.73 -20.39
C HIS A 474 -10.85 3.78 -19.50
N VAL A 475 -10.17 4.75 -20.13
CA VAL A 475 -9.72 5.98 -19.47
C VAL A 475 -10.80 7.06 -19.65
N ALA A 476 -11.29 7.61 -18.55
CA ALA A 476 -12.32 8.64 -18.56
C ALA A 476 -11.79 9.95 -17.98
N ILE A 477 -12.04 11.04 -18.70
CA ILE A 477 -11.69 12.41 -18.33
C ILE A 477 -13.00 13.18 -18.07
N LYS A 478 -13.06 13.88 -16.94
CA LYS A 478 -14.20 14.72 -16.52
C LYS A 478 -13.86 16.19 -16.51
#